data_AF-A0A3C0E9G2-F1
#
_entry.id   AF-A0A3C0E9G2-F1
#
_cell.length_a   1.000
_cell.length_b   1.000
_cell.length_c   1.000
_cell.angle_alpha   90.00
_cell.angle_beta   90.00
_cell.angle_gamma   90.00
#
_symmetry.space_group_name_H-M   'P 1'
#
loop_
_entity.id
_entity.type
_entity.pdbx_description
1 polymer ?
#
loop_
_entity_poly.entity_id
_entity_poly.type
_entity_poly.pdbx_seq_one_letter_code
_entity_poly.pdbx_strand_id
1 'polypeptide(L)'
;MTLVQGNAALVLLAPLVMTVVIVAFGEITPKTLAAGSAERWSLFVARPISVIMYLETTVIFLFTLMPRLMVKLMGREQGLWASSVTEGELRMLIDISKTEGAVDEDEADLLEKVFSFGDRQMREIMTPRPEFVMVELSTTLEEFLRVYSDHSHTRFPVYDDSMENVVG
;
A
#
# COMPACT_ATOMS: atom_id res chain seq x y z
N MET A 1 10.79 -58.16 -8.97
CA MET A 1 10.07 -57.67 -7.77
C MET A 1 10.43 -58.48 -6.51
N THR A 2 11.65 -59.02 -6.42
CA THR A 2 12.07 -59.99 -5.38
C THR A 2 13.21 -59.51 -4.48
N LEU A 3 13.80 -58.33 -4.73
CA LEU A 3 14.85 -57.76 -3.86
C LEU A 3 14.31 -57.06 -2.60
N VAL A 4 13.01 -56.75 -2.55
CA VAL A 4 12.38 -56.06 -1.40
C VAL A 4 11.92 -57.04 -0.31
N GLN A 5 11.64 -58.30 -0.66
CA GLN A 5 11.05 -59.28 0.26
C GLN A 5 12.06 -59.93 1.24
N GLY A 6 13.36 -59.77 1.03
CA GLY A 6 14.38 -60.43 1.86
C GLY A 6 14.91 -59.63 3.05
N ASN A 7 14.74 -58.30 3.08
CA ASN A 7 15.28 -57.46 4.17
C ASN A 7 14.69 -56.04 4.17
N ALA A 8 13.41 -55.89 4.54
CA ALA A 8 12.76 -54.58 4.69
C ALA A 8 13.53 -53.62 5.63
N ALA A 9 14.24 -54.18 6.63
CA ALA A 9 15.12 -53.43 7.51
C ALA A 9 16.29 -52.74 6.78
N LEU A 10 16.91 -53.39 5.79
CA LEU A 10 18.01 -52.79 5.02
C LEU A 10 17.53 -51.64 4.13
N VAL A 11 16.31 -51.73 3.60
CA VAL A 11 15.71 -50.69 2.76
C VAL A 11 15.49 -49.40 3.56
N LEU A 12 15.19 -49.49 4.86
CA LEU A 12 15.03 -48.33 5.74
C LEU A 12 16.36 -47.87 6.35
N LEU A 13 17.28 -48.80 6.63
CA LEU A 13 18.55 -48.51 7.27
C LEU A 13 19.55 -47.85 6.31
N ALA A 14 19.50 -48.21 5.02
CA ALA A 14 20.35 -47.61 4.00
C ALA A 14 20.20 -46.07 3.86
N PRO A 15 18.99 -45.50 3.68
CA PRO A 15 18.81 -44.05 3.61
C PRO A 15 19.14 -43.38 4.95
N LEU A 16 18.82 -44.00 6.09
CA LEU A 16 19.17 -43.45 7.41
C LEU A 16 20.68 -43.26 7.56
N VAL A 17 21.46 -44.31 7.26
CA VAL A 17 22.92 -44.27 7.30
C VAL A 17 23.46 -43.30 6.26
N MET A 18 22.91 -43.31 5.05
CA MET A 18 23.30 -42.39 3.98
C MET A 18 23.08 -40.92 4.40
N THR A 19 21.94 -40.59 5.01
CA THR A 19 21.65 -39.24 5.51
C THR A 19 22.66 -38.84 6.57
N VAL A 20 22.94 -39.70 7.56
CA VAL A 20 23.95 -39.40 8.60
C VAL A 20 25.32 -39.14 7.97
N VAL A 21 25.74 -39.97 7.02
CA VAL A 21 27.03 -39.81 6.34
C VAL A 21 27.06 -38.52 5.51
N ILE A 22 26.05 -38.26 4.69
CA ILE A 22 26.00 -37.06 3.83
C ILE A 22 25.95 -35.79 4.67
N VAL A 23 25.14 -35.75 5.74
CA VAL A 23 25.05 -34.56 6.61
C VAL A 23 26.35 -34.35 7.37
N ALA A 24 26.95 -35.42 7.93
CA ALA A 24 28.19 -35.29 8.67
C ALA A 24 29.35 -34.80 7.78
N PHE A 25 29.57 -35.44 6.63
CA PHE A 25 30.72 -35.17 5.77
C PHE A 25 30.48 -34.10 4.71
N GLY A 26 29.26 -34.00 4.19
CA GLY A 26 28.88 -33.07 3.12
C GLY A 26 28.40 -31.71 3.63
N GLU A 27 27.84 -31.65 4.84
CA GLU A 27 27.26 -30.40 5.36
C GLU A 27 27.96 -29.89 6.62
N ILE A 28 27.92 -30.64 7.72
CA ILE A 28 28.38 -30.16 9.04
C ILE A 28 29.88 -29.93 9.02
N THR A 29 30.68 -30.92 8.61
CA THR A 29 32.14 -30.82 8.62
C THR A 29 32.65 -29.66 7.75
N PRO A 30 32.24 -29.52 6.48
CA PRO A 30 32.66 -28.39 5.65
C PRO A 30 32.22 -27.04 6.21
N LYS A 31 31.01 -26.95 6.76
CA LYS A 31 30.46 -25.71 7.34
C LYS A 31 31.23 -25.29 8.60
N THR A 32 31.59 -26.23 9.47
CA THR A 32 32.43 -25.96 10.66
C THR A 32 33.84 -25.54 10.27
N LEU A 33 34.46 -26.19 9.29
CA LEU A 33 35.79 -25.81 8.78
C LEU A 33 35.78 -24.42 8.12
N ALA A 34 34.74 -24.11 7.35
CA ALA A 34 34.55 -22.80 6.75
C ALA A 34 34.37 -21.70 7.81
N ALA A 35 33.61 -21.97 8.88
CA ALA A 35 33.41 -21.01 9.97
C ALA A 35 34.72 -20.67 10.71
N GLY A 36 35.62 -21.64 10.90
CA GLY A 36 36.92 -21.41 11.54
C GLY A 36 37.90 -20.58 10.72
N SER A 37 37.68 -20.44 9.40
CA SER A 37 38.55 -19.68 8.49
C SER A 37 37.74 -18.86 7.48
N ALA A 38 36.71 -18.17 7.99
CA ALA A 38 35.68 -17.51 7.19
C ALA A 38 36.23 -16.54 6.14
N GLU A 39 37.29 -15.78 6.45
CA GLU A 39 37.89 -14.81 5.52
C GLU A 39 38.55 -15.46 4.29
N ARG A 40 39.25 -16.58 4.48
CA ARG A 40 39.90 -17.29 3.38
C ARG A 40 38.87 -17.95 2.47
N TRP A 41 37.85 -18.57 3.06
CA TRP A 41 36.77 -19.20 2.31
C TRP A 41 35.86 -18.18 1.63
N SER A 42 35.58 -17.04 2.28
CA SER A 42 34.77 -15.98 1.67
C SER A 42 35.46 -15.39 0.44
N LEU A 43 36.77 -15.11 0.50
CA LEU A 43 37.52 -14.61 -0.65
C LEU A 43 37.64 -15.64 -1.78
N PHE A 44 37.73 -16.93 -1.44
CA PHE A 44 37.75 -18.00 -2.43
C PHE A 44 36.41 -18.13 -3.17
N VAL A 45 35.29 -18.08 -2.43
CA VAL A 45 33.94 -18.23 -2.99
C VAL A 45 33.39 -16.91 -3.58
N ALA A 46 33.94 -15.76 -3.21
CA ALA A 46 33.53 -14.46 -3.73
C ALA A 46 33.64 -14.36 -5.26
N ARG A 47 34.70 -14.93 -5.85
CA ARG A 47 34.90 -14.92 -7.30
C ARG A 47 33.81 -15.68 -8.06
N PRO A 48 33.53 -16.97 -7.77
CA PRO A 48 32.45 -17.68 -8.46
C PRO A 48 31.08 -17.03 -8.22
N ILE A 49 30.80 -16.54 -7.00
CA ILE A 49 29.57 -15.79 -6.72
C ILE A 49 29.47 -14.53 -7.60
N SER A 50 30.56 -13.76 -7.74
CA SER A 50 30.56 -12.54 -8.56
C SER A 50 30.27 -12.81 -10.04
N VAL A 51 30.73 -13.95 -10.57
CA VAL A 51 30.44 -14.36 -11.95
C VAL A 51 28.95 -14.70 -12.10
N ILE A 52 28.38 -15.43 -11.15
CA ILE A 52 26.94 -15.74 -11.12
C ILE A 52 26.14 -14.44 -11.05
N MET A 53 26.48 -13.54 -10.13
CA MET A 53 25.84 -12.24 -10.01
C MET A 53 25.89 -11.43 -11.32
N TYR A 54 27.01 -11.44 -12.02
CA TYR A 54 27.14 -10.73 -13.30
C TYR A 54 26.24 -11.32 -14.39
N LEU A 55 26.18 -12.66 -14.47
CA LEU A 55 25.27 -13.37 -15.39
C LEU A 55 23.80 -13.07 -15.04
N GLU A 56 23.43 -13.18 -13.77
CA GLU A 56 22.09 -12.85 -13.28
C GLU A 56 21.72 -11.40 -13.58
N THR A 57 22.65 -10.45 -13.36
CA THR A 57 22.43 -9.04 -13.67
C THR A 57 22.14 -8.84 -15.16
N THR A 58 22.83 -9.56 -16.04
CA THR A 58 22.58 -9.50 -17.48
C THR A 58 21.20 -10.05 -17.85
N VAL A 59 20.80 -11.15 -17.22
CA VAL A 59 19.45 -11.72 -17.39
C VAL A 59 18.39 -10.73 -16.90
N ILE A 60 18.53 -10.22 -15.67
CA ILE A 60 17.60 -9.24 -15.09
C ILE A 60 17.50 -8.00 -15.98
N PHE A 61 18.63 -7.49 -16.51
CA PHE A 61 18.62 -6.36 -17.42
C PHE A 61 17.77 -6.62 -18.67
N LEU A 62 17.91 -7.80 -19.30
CA LEU A 62 17.11 -8.16 -20.47
C LEU A 62 15.61 -8.24 -20.13
N PHE A 63 15.27 -8.86 -19.00
CA PHE A 63 13.90 -8.99 -18.52
C PHE A 63 13.28 -7.65 -18.10
N THR A 64 14.07 -6.68 -17.65
CA THR A 64 13.58 -5.32 -17.35
C THR A 64 13.48 -4.45 -18.60
N LEU A 65 14.32 -4.68 -19.62
CA LEU A 65 14.28 -3.97 -20.89
C LEU A 65 13.01 -4.27 -21.68
N MET A 66 12.56 -5.53 -21.66
CA MET A 66 11.38 -5.98 -22.42
C MET A 66 10.10 -5.20 -22.05
N PRO A 67 9.66 -5.14 -20.78
CA PRO A 67 8.51 -4.33 -20.37
C PRO A 67 8.69 -2.84 -20.70
N ARG A 68 9.89 -2.29 -20.50
CA ARG A 68 10.19 -0.88 -20.82
C ARG A 68 9.98 -0.59 -22.29
N LEU A 69 10.43 -1.47 -23.18
CA LEU A 69 10.25 -1.32 -24.62
C LEU A 69 8.76 -1.43 -25.00
N MET A 70 8.03 -2.38 -24.41
CA MET A 70 6.59 -2.52 -24.65
C MET A 70 5.81 -1.28 -24.21
N VAL A 71 6.07 -0.75 -23.02
CA VAL A 71 5.42 0.47 -22.49
C VAL A 71 5.76 1.69 -23.36
N LYS A 72 7.02 1.80 -23.80
CA LYS A 72 7.45 2.85 -24.74
C LYS A 72 6.74 2.76 -26.09
N LEU A 73 6.57 1.56 -26.64
CA LEU A 73 5.82 1.35 -27.90
C LEU A 73 4.34 1.70 -27.76
N MET A 74 3.77 1.56 -26.57
CA MET A 74 2.38 1.96 -26.27
C MET A 74 2.22 3.49 -26.03
N GLY A 75 3.29 4.28 -26.19
CA GLY A 75 3.24 5.73 -26.06
C GLY A 75 3.06 6.24 -24.63
N ARG A 76 3.29 5.39 -23.62
CA ARG A 76 3.23 5.76 -22.21
C ARG A 76 4.63 6.02 -21.69
N GLU A 77 4.96 7.27 -21.37
CA GLU A 77 6.13 7.60 -20.55
C GLU A 77 5.82 7.26 -19.10
N GLN A 78 5.99 6.00 -18.70
CA GLN A 78 6.10 5.69 -17.29
C GLN A 78 7.55 5.95 -16.88
N GLY A 79 7.75 7.07 -16.18
CA GLY A 79 9.01 7.29 -15.47
C GLY A 79 9.31 6.07 -14.62
N LEU A 80 10.55 5.61 -14.61
CA LEU A 80 11.04 4.39 -13.95
C LEU A 80 10.73 4.29 -12.43
N TRP A 81 10.14 5.35 -11.87
CA TRP A 81 9.85 5.59 -10.46
C TRP A 81 8.50 6.26 -10.23
N ALA A 82 7.65 6.36 -11.25
CA ALA A 82 6.29 6.84 -11.04
C ALA A 82 5.49 5.70 -10.41
N SER A 83 5.63 5.53 -9.09
CA SER A 83 4.59 4.90 -8.28
C SER A 83 3.33 5.75 -8.44
N SER A 84 2.60 5.53 -9.53
CA SER A 84 1.25 6.06 -9.67
C SER A 84 0.36 5.21 -8.78
N VAL A 85 0.50 5.36 -7.46
CA VAL A 85 -0.44 4.77 -6.51
C VAL A 85 -1.77 5.45 -6.79
N THR A 86 -2.70 4.68 -7.33
CA THR A 86 -4.05 5.13 -7.58
C THR A 86 -4.82 5.21 -6.26
N GLU A 87 -5.88 6.01 -6.23
CA GLU A 87 -6.75 6.08 -5.05
C GLU A 87 -7.30 4.70 -4.66
N GLY A 88 -7.65 3.86 -5.64
CA GLY A 88 -8.11 2.50 -5.39
C GLY A 88 -7.04 1.60 -4.74
N GLU A 89 -5.77 1.75 -5.13
CA GLU A 89 -4.66 1.04 -4.48
C GLU A 89 -4.42 1.55 -3.06
N LEU A 90 -4.55 2.86 -2.82
CA LEU A 90 -4.48 3.46 -1.49
C LEU A 90 -5.59 2.95 -0.57
N ARG A 91 -6.84 2.88 -1.06
CA ARG A 91 -7.97 2.31 -0.31
C ARG A 91 -7.74 0.83 0.01
N MET A 92 -7.25 0.04 -0.94
CA MET A 92 -6.89 -1.36 -0.72
C MET A 92 -5.85 -1.52 0.40
N LEU A 93 -4.82 -0.66 0.43
CA LEU A 93 -3.80 -0.69 1.48
C LEU A 93 -4.40 -0.36 2.86
N ILE A 94 -5.33 0.58 2.93
CA ILE A 94 -6.03 0.93 4.17
C ILE A 94 -6.88 -0.25 4.67
N ASP A 95 -7.62 -0.92 3.78
CA ASP A 95 -8.42 -2.10 4.13
C ASP A 95 -7.57 -3.27 4.66
N ILE A 96 -6.42 -3.53 4.03
CA ILE A 96 -5.45 -4.51 4.52
C ILE A 96 -4.95 -4.11 5.91
N SER A 97 -4.56 -2.85 6.09
CA SER A 97 -4.04 -2.33 7.35
C SER A 97 -5.08 -2.38 8.49
N LYS A 98 -6.36 -2.15 8.16
CA LYS A 98 -7.50 -2.31 9.08
C LYS A 98 -7.64 -3.77 9.52
N THR A 99 -7.55 -4.72 8.58
CA THR A 99 -7.68 -6.16 8.85
C THR A 99 -6.52 -6.69 9.70
N GLU A 100 -5.31 -6.18 9.47
CA GLU A 100 -4.11 -6.53 10.24
C GLU A 100 -4.06 -5.85 11.62
N GLY A 101 -5.01 -4.94 11.92
CA GLY A 101 -5.07 -4.20 13.17
C GLY A 101 -3.98 -3.14 13.31
N ALA A 102 -3.33 -2.74 12.20
CA ALA A 102 -2.34 -1.67 12.17
C ALA A 102 -2.99 -0.28 12.10
N VAL A 103 -4.23 -0.21 11.63
CA VAL A 103 -5.07 1.01 11.56
C VAL A 103 -6.38 0.71 12.28
N ASP A 104 -6.78 1.58 13.20
CA ASP A 104 -8.04 1.43 13.92
C ASP A 104 -9.25 1.65 13.00
N GLU A 105 -10.40 1.07 13.34
CA GLU A 105 -11.60 1.18 12.50
C GLU A 105 -12.03 2.64 12.30
N ASP A 106 -11.94 3.46 13.36
CA ASP A 106 -12.28 4.88 13.31
C ASP A 106 -11.34 5.67 12.38
N GLU A 107 -10.06 5.31 12.33
CA GLU A 107 -9.07 5.94 11.44
C GLU A 107 -9.30 5.55 9.98
N ALA A 108 -9.59 4.28 9.72
CA ALA A 108 -9.93 3.81 8.37
C ALA A 108 -11.22 4.48 7.85
N ASP A 109 -12.24 4.59 8.71
CA ASP A 109 -13.50 5.26 8.38
C ASP A 109 -13.30 6.78 8.15
N LEU A 110 -12.35 7.40 8.86
CA LEU A 110 -11.97 8.79 8.61
C LEU A 110 -11.31 8.96 7.23
N LEU A 111 -10.38 8.08 6.87
CA LEU A 111 -9.69 8.11 5.59
C LEU A 111 -10.68 7.95 4.42
N GLU A 112 -11.64 7.04 4.55
CA GLU A 112 -12.70 6.85 3.56
C GLU A 112 -13.56 8.12 3.40
N LYS A 113 -13.90 8.79 4.52
CA LYS A 113 -14.60 10.08 4.48
C LYS A 113 -13.79 11.17 3.77
N VAL A 114 -12.47 11.21 3.95
CA VAL A 114 -11.60 12.18 3.28
C VAL A 114 -11.62 12.00 1.76
N PHE A 115 -11.52 10.76 1.27
CA PHE A 115 -11.65 10.50 -0.16
C PHE A 115 -13.03 10.92 -0.68
N SER A 116 -14.10 10.52 0.01
CA SER A 116 -15.46 10.89 -0.39
C SER A 116 -15.73 12.39 -0.35
N PHE A 117 -15.03 13.15 0.51
CA PHE A 117 -15.18 14.59 0.61
C PHE A 117 -14.59 15.31 -0.60
N GLY A 118 -13.46 14.83 -1.13
CA GLY A 118 -12.84 15.40 -2.34
C GLY A 118 -13.74 15.31 -3.57
N ASP A 119 -14.57 14.27 -3.65
CA ASP A 119 -15.47 14.02 -4.78
C ASP A 119 -16.84 14.70 -4.64
N ARG A 120 -17.20 15.16 -3.43
CA ARG A 120 -18.51 15.76 -3.18
C ARG A 120 -18.63 17.12 -3.84
N GLN A 121 -19.76 17.32 -4.53
CA GLN A 121 -20.06 18.61 -5.14
C GLN A 121 -20.63 19.58 -4.09
N MET A 122 -20.39 20.89 -4.26
CA MET A 122 -20.90 21.91 -3.33
C MET A 122 -22.42 21.80 -3.12
N ARG A 123 -23.18 21.44 -4.17
CA ARG A 123 -24.64 21.24 -4.08
C ARG A 123 -25.07 20.15 -3.10
N GLU A 124 -24.19 19.20 -2.80
CA GLU A 124 -24.46 18.03 -1.95
C GLU A 124 -24.19 18.34 -0.47
N ILE A 125 -23.50 19.45 -0.19
CA ILE A 125 -23.09 19.87 1.16
C ILE A 125 -23.78 21.18 1.56
N MET A 126 -24.07 22.06 0.60
CA MET A 126 -24.72 23.34 0.88
C MET A 126 -26.16 23.13 1.35
N THR A 127 -26.63 23.99 2.25
CA THR A 127 -28.06 24.08 2.55
C THR A 127 -28.81 24.57 1.30
N PRO A 128 -29.97 24.00 0.94
CA PRO A 128 -30.77 24.51 -0.16
C PRO A 128 -31.22 25.96 0.10
N ARG A 129 -31.14 26.82 -0.92
CA ARG A 129 -31.54 28.25 -0.83
C ARG A 129 -32.91 28.50 -0.20
N PRO A 130 -33.97 27.72 -0.48
CA PRO A 130 -35.29 27.94 0.14
C PRO A 130 -35.31 27.76 1.65
N GLU A 131 -34.30 27.10 2.22
CA GLU A 131 -34.17 26.85 3.66
C GLU A 131 -33.29 27.91 4.35
N PHE A 132 -32.80 28.92 3.62
CA PHE A 132 -32.00 29.98 4.20
C PHE A 132 -32.86 30.90 5.07
N VAL A 133 -32.43 31.10 6.31
CA VAL A 133 -32.91 32.21 7.14
C VAL A 133 -32.04 33.42 6.82
N MET A 134 -32.57 34.32 5.98
CA MET A 134 -31.90 35.55 5.57
C MET A 134 -32.51 36.77 6.27
N VAL A 135 -31.75 37.86 6.35
CA VAL A 135 -32.15 39.12 7.00
C VAL A 135 -32.03 40.25 5.99
N GLU A 136 -32.98 41.18 5.97
CA GLU A 136 -32.91 42.34 5.08
C GLU A 136 -31.95 43.40 5.64
N LEU A 137 -31.20 44.10 4.79
CA LEU A 137 -30.27 45.16 5.19
C LEU A 137 -30.93 46.28 6.01
N SER A 138 -32.22 46.54 5.75
CA SER A 138 -33.04 47.54 6.45
C SER A 138 -33.55 47.08 7.82
N THR A 139 -33.36 45.80 8.20
CA THR A 139 -33.87 45.21 9.45
C THR A 139 -33.27 45.89 10.67
N THR A 140 -34.11 46.27 11.63
CA THR A 140 -33.63 46.88 12.87
C THR A 140 -32.97 45.85 13.79
N LEU A 141 -32.09 46.30 14.68
CA LEU A 141 -31.42 45.41 15.64
C LEU A 141 -32.43 44.62 16.51
N GLU A 142 -33.54 45.25 16.89
CA GLU A 142 -34.55 44.62 17.74
C GLU A 142 -35.31 43.50 17.01
N GLU A 143 -35.60 43.68 15.72
CA GLU A 143 -36.20 42.65 14.87
C GLU A 143 -35.21 41.51 14.60
N PHE A 144 -33.95 41.84 14.31
CA PHE A 144 -32.89 40.83 14.15
C PHE A 144 -32.72 39.98 15.41
N LEU A 145 -32.77 40.58 16.61
CA LEU A 145 -32.65 39.84 17.87
C LEU A 145 -33.80 38.84 18.08
N ARG A 146 -34.99 39.10 17.53
CA ARG A 146 -36.11 38.13 17.54
C ARG A 146 -35.84 36.97 16.60
N VAL A 147 -35.39 37.25 15.37
CA VAL A 147 -34.98 36.20 14.42
C VAL A 147 -33.84 35.37 15.00
N TYR A 148 -32.86 36.01 15.63
CA TYR A 148 -31.74 35.34 16.29
C TYR A 148 -32.18 34.47 17.47
N SER A 149 -33.18 34.89 18.27
CA SER A 149 -33.68 34.06 19.36
C SER A 149 -34.43 32.82 18.88
N ASP A 150 -35.03 32.89 17.70
CA ASP A 150 -35.84 31.82 17.13
C ASP A 150 -34.99 30.78 16.36
N HIS A 151 -33.74 31.12 16.01
CA HIS A 151 -32.86 30.28 15.20
C HIS A 151 -31.48 30.06 15.85
N SER A 152 -30.98 28.82 15.82
CA SER A 152 -29.67 28.45 16.38
C SER A 152 -28.47 28.74 15.46
N HIS A 153 -28.66 29.57 14.43
CA HIS A 153 -27.62 29.91 13.47
C HIS A 153 -26.67 30.99 14.03
N THR A 154 -25.40 30.90 13.64
CA THR A 154 -24.36 31.86 14.05
C THR A 154 -24.07 32.92 12.99
N ARG A 155 -24.56 32.71 11.76
CA ARG A 155 -24.42 33.63 10.62
C ARG A 155 -25.73 33.62 9.85
N PHE A 156 -26.15 34.81 9.41
CA PHE A 156 -27.38 35.04 8.67
C PHE A 156 -27.01 35.85 7.44
N PRO A 157 -27.25 35.34 6.21
CA PRO A 157 -27.03 36.11 5.00
C PRO A 157 -27.89 37.37 5.01
N VAL A 158 -27.31 38.50 4.63
CA VAL A 158 -27.97 39.78 4.52
C VAL A 158 -28.23 40.09 3.06
N TYR A 159 -29.48 40.42 2.72
CA TYR A 159 -29.86 40.82 1.36
C TYR A 159 -30.35 42.27 1.31
N ASP A 160 -30.23 42.90 0.15
CA ASP A 160 -30.67 44.28 -0.10
C ASP A 160 -31.69 44.32 -1.25
N ASP A 161 -32.90 44.82 -0.96
CA ASP A 161 -34.12 44.85 -1.79
C ASP A 161 -34.65 43.50 -2.30
N SER A 162 -33.78 42.57 -2.69
CA SER A 162 -34.12 41.26 -3.26
C SER A 162 -33.27 40.17 -2.61
N MET A 163 -33.88 39.02 -2.31
CA MET A 163 -33.16 37.82 -1.81
C MET A 163 -32.11 37.28 -2.80
N GLU A 164 -32.13 37.75 -4.06
CA GLU A 164 -31.08 37.44 -5.04
C GLU A 164 -29.82 38.30 -4.85
N ASN A 165 -29.93 39.45 -4.19
CA ASN A 165 -28.87 40.41 -3.96
C ASN A 165 -28.33 40.31 -2.52
N VAL A 166 -27.51 39.28 -2.27
CA VAL A 166 -26.84 39.07 -0.98
C VAL A 166 -25.63 39.99 -0.87
N VAL A 167 -25.62 40.84 0.16
CA VAL A 167 -24.61 41.89 0.39
C VAL A 167 -23.66 41.59 1.55
N GLY A 168 -23.93 40.57 2.37
CA GLY A 168 -23.08 40.19 3.51
C GLY A 168 -23.49 38.90 4.20
#